data_AF-A0A3D9UQ56-F1
#
_entry.id   AF-A0A3D9UQ56-F1
#
_cell.length_a   1.000
_cell.length_b   1.000
_cell.length_c   1.000
_cell.angle_alpha   90.00
_cell.angle_beta   90.00
_cell.angle_gamma   90.00
#
_symmetry.space_group_name_H-M   'P 1'
#
loop_
_entity.id
_entity.type
_entity.pdbx_description
1 polymer ?
#
loop_
_entity_poly.entity_id
_entity_poly.type
_entity_poly.pdbx_seq_one_letter_code
_entity_poly.pdbx_strand_id
1 'polypeptide(L)'
;MTIRLIAARSRNGVIGRDGDMPWHLPEDLKYFKRTTMGHPMIMGRRTFDSMGALPGRRSIVITRQPDWHADGVEVASSLDHALALVGDDDVFVVGGAQIYAQALPFADEILLTEIDREVEGDTFFLELAADRWLESSRDQQSGFAWVTYERAVPRATLVLGDRVGRQAGQKIGSSVAVLHDGRLLVTRREDNSLWCLPGGGIDPGETFAEAAAREALEETGIQVEVESVLAVYTDPDVVVRSRDGAKLTQTYGVCFRARLISGTPGLSDEVTEVAWVDADEASRLPFIPLHRKLVRAAFDPADAPTLFV
;
A
#
# COMPACT_ATOMS: atom_id res chain seq x y z
N MET A 1 2.97 4.65 19.29
CA MET A 1 1.56 4.35 19.05
C MET A 1 1.38 3.62 17.73
N THR A 2 1.06 2.34 17.82
CA THR A 2 0.50 1.53 16.73
C THR A 2 -1.00 1.34 16.95
N ILE A 3 -1.81 1.54 15.91
CA ILE A 3 -3.27 1.40 15.93
C ILE A 3 -3.64 0.05 15.32
N ARG A 4 -4.19 -0.85 16.12
CA ARG A 4 -4.58 -2.20 15.68
C ARG A 4 -6.09 -2.35 15.69
N LEU A 5 -6.68 -2.89 14.65
CA LEU A 5 -8.07 -3.35 14.69
C LEU A 5 -8.07 -4.83 15.05
N ILE A 6 -8.97 -5.26 15.92
CA ILE A 6 -9.15 -6.68 16.23
C ILE A 6 -10.62 -7.05 16.19
N ALA A 7 -10.99 -8.00 15.33
CA ALA A 7 -12.37 -8.38 15.07
C ALA A 7 -12.50 -9.88 14.75
N ALA A 8 -13.72 -10.42 14.90
CA ALA A 8 -14.09 -11.73 14.37
C ALA A 8 -15.22 -11.56 13.35
N ARG A 9 -15.06 -12.14 12.15
CA ARG A 9 -16.04 -12.08 11.06
C ARG A 9 -16.40 -13.46 10.54
N SER A 10 -17.66 -13.66 10.18
CA SER A 10 -18.12 -14.83 9.42
C SER A 10 -17.68 -14.76 7.95
N ARG A 11 -17.85 -15.85 7.21
CA ARG A 11 -17.53 -15.93 5.77
C ARG A 11 -18.28 -14.89 4.94
N ASN A 12 -19.53 -14.57 5.31
CA ASN A 12 -20.35 -13.53 4.69
C ASN A 12 -20.13 -12.12 5.31
N GLY A 13 -19.06 -11.92 6.08
CA GLY A 13 -18.65 -10.61 6.61
C GLY A 13 -19.41 -10.14 7.85
N VAL A 14 -20.33 -10.93 8.42
CA VAL A 14 -21.08 -10.57 9.62
C VAL A 14 -20.17 -10.57 10.84
N ILE A 15 -20.30 -9.54 11.68
CA ILE A 15 -19.61 -9.41 12.98
C ILE A 15 -20.57 -9.33 14.17
N GLY A 16 -21.88 -9.18 13.92
CA GLY A 16 -22.87 -9.05 14.97
C GLY A 16 -24.30 -9.15 14.47
N ARG A 17 -25.20 -9.49 15.40
CA ARG A 17 -26.65 -9.52 15.24
C ARG A 17 -27.29 -9.02 16.53
N ASP A 18 -28.18 -8.04 16.44
CA ASP A 18 -28.94 -7.54 17.59
C ASP A 18 -28.06 -7.06 18.78
N GLY A 19 -26.80 -6.72 18.52
CA GLY A 19 -25.83 -6.28 19.54
C GLY A 19 -24.89 -7.35 20.07
N ASP A 20 -25.09 -8.62 19.71
CA ASP A 20 -24.26 -9.75 20.15
C ASP A 20 -23.57 -10.45 18.98
N MET A 21 -22.57 -11.28 19.30
CA MET A 21 -21.96 -12.18 18.32
C MET A 21 -22.91 -13.36 18.05
N PRO A 22 -23.30 -13.64 16.78
CA PRO A 22 -24.22 -14.72 16.44
C PRO A 22 -23.54 -16.11 16.51
N TRP A 23 -22.55 -16.26 17.38
CA TRP A 23 -21.81 -17.48 17.59
C TRP A 23 -21.15 -17.58 18.97
N HIS A 24 -20.79 -18.81 19.32
CA HIS A 24 -19.92 -19.09 20.46
C HIS A 24 -18.58 -19.66 19.95
N LEU A 25 -17.48 -18.94 20.19
CA LEU A 25 -16.13 -19.36 19.82
C LEU A 25 -15.13 -19.04 20.96
N PRO A 26 -15.01 -19.92 21.98
CA PRO A 26 -14.17 -19.68 23.15
C PRO A 26 -12.68 -19.47 22.84
N GLU A 27 -12.18 -20.09 21.79
CA GLU A 27 -10.78 -20.00 21.33
C GLU A 27 -10.46 -18.57 20.89
N ASP A 28 -11.37 -17.93 20.16
CA ASP A 28 -11.28 -16.54 19.75
C ASP A 28 -11.32 -15.59 20.95
N LEU A 29 -12.20 -15.83 21.92
CA LEU A 29 -12.24 -15.03 23.16
C LEU A 29 -10.93 -15.14 23.97
N LYS A 30 -10.31 -16.32 24.01
CA LYS A 30 -8.99 -16.52 24.64
C LYS A 30 -7.88 -15.80 23.87
N TYR A 31 -7.92 -15.85 22.54
CA TYR A 31 -7.01 -15.12 21.67
C TYR A 31 -7.16 -13.61 21.90
N PHE A 32 -8.36 -13.06 21.75
CA PHE A 32 -8.70 -11.65 22.00
C PHE A 32 -8.20 -11.20 23.37
N LYS A 33 -8.47 -11.95 24.44
CA LYS A 33 -8.00 -11.62 25.79
C LYS A 33 -6.48 -11.58 25.88
N ARG A 34 -5.78 -12.56 25.31
CA ARG A 34 -4.31 -12.63 25.36
C ARG A 34 -3.69 -11.48 24.57
N THR A 35 -4.21 -11.20 23.38
CA THR A 35 -3.69 -10.21 22.45
C THR A 35 -3.91 -8.77 22.95
N THR A 36 -5.06 -8.49 23.56
CA THR A 36 -5.41 -7.13 24.03
C THR A 36 -4.94 -6.82 25.44
N MET A 37 -4.41 -7.81 26.19
CA MET A 37 -4.09 -7.63 27.62
C MET A 37 -3.08 -6.51 27.84
N GLY A 38 -3.35 -5.61 28.80
CA GLY A 38 -2.47 -4.50 29.14
C GLY A 38 -2.53 -3.32 28.17
N HIS A 39 -3.26 -3.43 27.06
CA HIS A 39 -3.41 -2.35 26.09
C HIS A 39 -4.72 -1.57 26.28
N PRO A 40 -4.73 -0.26 25.97
CA PRO A 40 -5.95 0.49 25.75
C PRO A 40 -6.82 -0.11 24.66
N MET A 41 -8.14 -0.06 24.87
CA MET A 41 -9.15 -0.49 23.93
C MET A 41 -10.10 0.66 23.61
N ILE A 42 -10.27 0.96 22.32
CA ILE A 42 -11.26 1.91 21.82
C ILE A 42 -12.45 1.15 21.29
N MET A 43 -13.65 1.51 21.76
CA MET A 43 -14.88 0.93 21.26
C MET A 43 -16.05 1.91 21.22
N GLY A 44 -17.09 1.59 20.46
CA GLY A 44 -18.34 2.35 20.47
C GLY A 44 -19.22 1.94 21.64
N ARG A 45 -20.11 2.84 22.08
CA ARG A 45 -21.05 2.57 23.18
C ARG A 45 -21.82 1.27 23.05
N ARG A 46 -22.38 0.95 21.87
CA ARG A 46 -23.15 -0.31 21.68
C ARG A 46 -22.31 -1.56 21.91
N THR A 47 -21.03 -1.52 21.53
CA THR A 47 -20.09 -2.62 21.76
C THR A 47 -19.79 -2.73 23.25
N PHE A 48 -19.56 -1.60 23.92
CA PHE A 48 -19.38 -1.56 25.37
C PHE A 48 -20.60 -2.12 26.14
N ASP A 49 -21.82 -1.78 25.74
CA ASP A 49 -23.03 -2.27 26.40
C ASP A 49 -23.17 -3.81 26.35
N SER A 50 -22.64 -4.47 25.30
CA SER A 50 -22.66 -5.93 25.15
C SER A 50 -21.53 -6.60 25.95
N MET A 51 -20.29 -6.07 25.86
CA MET A 51 -19.12 -6.75 26.44
C MET A 51 -18.71 -6.25 27.84
N GLY A 52 -19.09 -5.04 28.20
CA GLY A 52 -18.66 -4.34 29.42
C GLY A 52 -17.18 -3.97 29.46
N ALA A 53 -16.76 -3.37 30.57
CA ALA A 53 -15.34 -3.10 30.83
C ALA A 53 -14.59 -4.41 31.09
N LEU A 54 -13.48 -4.62 30.39
CA LEU A 54 -12.71 -5.85 30.52
C LEU A 54 -11.52 -5.67 31.49
N PRO A 55 -11.40 -6.46 32.56
CA PRO A 55 -10.33 -6.31 33.56
C PRO A 55 -8.92 -6.37 32.96
N GLY A 56 -8.01 -5.53 33.44
CA GLY A 56 -6.63 -5.47 32.95
C GLY A 56 -6.45 -4.77 31.60
N ARG A 57 -7.51 -4.11 31.09
CA ARG A 57 -7.50 -3.32 29.86
C ARG A 57 -8.19 -1.99 30.09
N ARG A 58 -7.50 -0.91 29.74
CA ARG A 58 -8.03 0.46 29.79
C ARG A 58 -9.09 0.60 28.71
N SER A 59 -10.31 0.99 29.04
CA SER A 59 -11.44 1.02 28.10
C SER A 59 -11.86 2.46 27.81
N ILE A 60 -11.81 2.84 26.53
CA ILE A 60 -12.18 4.17 26.02
C ILE A 60 -13.42 3.99 25.13
N VAL A 61 -14.53 4.61 25.52
CA VAL A 61 -15.82 4.45 24.86
C VAL A 61 -16.17 5.72 24.08
N ILE A 62 -16.35 5.56 22.78
CA ILE A 62 -16.81 6.63 21.89
C ILE A 62 -18.34 6.69 21.91
N THR A 63 -18.86 7.86 22.30
CA THR A 63 -20.30 8.14 22.33
C THR A 63 -20.58 9.60 21.96
N ARG A 64 -21.78 9.84 21.42
CA ARG A 64 -22.29 11.20 21.15
C ARG A 64 -23.12 11.76 22.31
N GLN A 65 -23.33 10.97 23.36
CA GLN A 65 -24.09 11.38 24.54
C GLN A 65 -23.13 12.01 25.55
N PRO A 66 -23.13 13.34 25.73
CA PRO A 66 -22.14 14.03 26.56
C PRO A 66 -22.25 13.68 28.05
N ASP A 67 -23.44 13.30 28.52
CA ASP A 67 -23.71 12.96 29.93
C ASP A 67 -23.56 11.46 30.24
N TRP A 68 -23.23 10.65 29.22
CA TRP A 68 -23.05 9.21 29.40
C TRP A 68 -21.73 8.92 30.13
N HIS A 69 -21.80 8.08 31.15
CA HIS A 69 -20.66 7.62 31.92
C HIS A 69 -20.87 6.18 32.36
N ALA A 70 -19.78 5.46 32.59
CA ALA A 70 -19.78 4.17 33.25
C ALA A 70 -18.50 4.03 34.09
N ASP A 71 -18.54 3.16 35.10
CA ASP A 71 -17.41 2.98 36.00
C ASP A 71 -16.23 2.32 35.29
N GLY A 72 -15.02 2.86 35.52
CA GLY A 72 -13.78 2.30 34.98
C GLY A 72 -13.59 2.47 33.48
N VAL A 73 -14.33 3.39 32.84
CA VAL A 73 -14.13 3.75 31.44
C VAL A 73 -13.90 5.25 31.25
N GLU A 74 -13.14 5.57 30.21
CA GLU A 74 -12.97 6.93 29.74
C GLU A 74 -13.90 7.18 28.55
N VAL A 75 -14.48 8.37 28.50
CA VAL A 75 -15.48 8.72 27.49
C VAL A 75 -14.85 9.66 26.46
N ALA A 76 -14.97 9.29 25.19
CA ALA A 76 -14.52 10.10 24.07
C ALA A 76 -15.69 10.49 23.17
N SER A 77 -15.62 11.69 22.60
CA SER A 77 -16.64 12.24 21.69
C SER A 77 -16.40 11.90 20.22
N SER A 78 -15.19 11.43 19.89
CA SER A 78 -14.75 11.09 18.53
C SER A 78 -13.56 10.14 18.60
N LEU A 79 -13.18 9.57 17.44
CA LEU A 79 -11.96 8.77 17.33
C LEU A 79 -10.70 9.60 17.68
N ASP A 80 -10.58 10.83 17.16
CA ASP A 80 -9.44 11.70 17.45
C ASP A 80 -9.29 12.00 18.95
N HIS A 81 -10.41 12.24 19.64
CA HIS A 81 -10.41 12.42 21.09
C HIS A 81 -10.00 11.12 21.80
N ALA A 82 -10.50 9.97 21.36
CA ALA A 82 -10.09 8.68 21.93
C ALA A 82 -8.58 8.42 21.76
N LEU A 83 -8.03 8.70 20.57
CA LEU A 83 -6.59 8.57 20.30
C LEU A 83 -5.76 9.56 21.12
N ALA A 84 -6.25 10.79 21.34
CA ALA A 84 -5.59 11.75 22.21
C ALA A 84 -5.54 11.28 23.68
N LEU A 85 -6.58 10.58 24.16
CA LEU A 85 -6.58 9.96 25.49
C LEU A 85 -5.60 8.79 25.57
N VAL A 86 -5.43 8.02 24.50
CA VAL A 86 -4.43 6.94 24.43
C VAL A 86 -3.02 7.49 24.59
N GLY A 87 -2.69 8.58 23.90
CA GLY A 87 -1.35 9.16 23.91
C GLY A 87 -0.38 8.36 23.03
N ASP A 88 0.79 8.00 23.57
CA ASP A 88 1.84 7.31 22.80
C ASP A 88 1.73 5.78 22.84
N ASP A 89 0.83 5.24 23.66
CA ASP A 89 0.61 3.79 23.85
C ASP A 89 0.06 3.11 22.59
N ASP A 90 0.33 1.82 22.44
CA ASP A 90 -0.30 0.98 21.41
C ASP A 90 -1.74 0.66 21.78
N VAL A 91 -2.66 0.73 20.82
CA VAL A 91 -4.11 0.64 21.07
C VAL A 91 -4.81 -0.37 20.17
N PHE A 92 -5.83 -1.03 20.73
CA PHE A 92 -6.75 -1.86 19.98
C PHE A 92 -8.10 -1.17 19.77
N VAL A 93 -8.52 -1.03 18.53
CA VAL A 93 -9.90 -0.70 18.17
C VAL A 93 -10.68 -2.01 18.08
N VAL A 94 -11.67 -2.17 18.95
CA VAL A 94 -12.44 -3.43 19.11
C VAL A 94 -13.89 -3.30 18.60
N GLY A 95 -14.15 -2.24 17.81
CA GLY A 95 -15.40 -2.03 17.09
C GLY A 95 -16.41 -1.13 17.80
N GLY A 96 -17.68 -1.10 17.42
CA GLY A 96 -18.31 -1.85 16.33
C GLY A 96 -18.06 -1.27 14.94
N ALA A 97 -18.89 -1.66 13.96
CA ALA A 97 -18.71 -1.33 12.54
C ALA A 97 -18.40 0.15 12.25
N GLN A 98 -19.10 1.09 12.91
CA GLN A 98 -18.86 2.53 12.72
C GLN A 98 -17.50 2.99 13.26
N ILE A 99 -16.99 2.37 14.32
CA ILE A 99 -15.68 2.70 14.88
C ILE A 99 -14.59 2.07 14.01
N TYR A 100 -14.78 0.83 13.55
CA TYR A 100 -13.90 0.24 12.55
C TYR A 100 -13.80 1.12 11.30
N ALA A 101 -14.92 1.64 10.78
CA ALA A 101 -14.93 2.50 9.59
C ALA A 101 -14.15 3.79 9.79
N GLN A 102 -14.23 4.39 10.98
CA GLN A 102 -13.48 5.59 11.32
C GLN A 102 -11.99 5.29 11.53
N ALA A 103 -11.65 4.14 12.08
CA ALA A 103 -10.26 3.78 12.42
C ALA A 103 -9.47 3.17 11.24
N LEU A 104 -10.13 2.53 10.29
CA LEU A 104 -9.48 1.85 9.16
C LEU A 104 -8.48 2.73 8.39
N PRO A 105 -8.70 4.04 8.16
CA PRO A 105 -7.71 4.90 7.50
C PRO A 105 -6.40 5.12 8.27
N PHE A 106 -6.42 4.93 9.59
CA PHE A 106 -5.30 5.20 10.50
C PHE A 106 -4.64 3.92 11.06
N ALA A 107 -5.29 2.77 10.90
CA ALA A 107 -4.82 1.49 11.40
C ALA A 107 -3.50 1.02 10.77
N ASP A 108 -2.59 0.48 11.55
CA ASP A 108 -1.36 -0.12 11.03
C ASP A 108 -1.56 -1.61 10.71
N GLU A 109 -2.32 -2.30 11.56
CA GLU A 109 -2.57 -3.74 11.50
C GLU A 109 -4.06 -4.06 11.73
N ILE A 110 -4.52 -5.15 11.14
CA ILE A 110 -5.84 -5.76 11.41
C ILE A 110 -5.63 -7.22 11.79
N LEU A 111 -6.03 -7.56 13.01
CA LEU A 111 -6.04 -8.92 13.53
C LEU A 111 -7.47 -9.45 13.39
N LEU A 112 -7.68 -10.31 12.41
CA LEU A 112 -9.01 -10.75 12.01
C LEU A 112 -9.16 -12.25 12.20
N THR A 113 -10.13 -12.63 13.03
CA THR A 113 -10.59 -14.02 13.11
C THR A 113 -11.60 -14.26 11.98
N GLU A 114 -11.21 -15.04 10.97
CA GLU A 114 -12.07 -15.42 9.86
C GLU A 114 -12.75 -16.75 10.16
N ILE A 115 -14.05 -16.72 10.43
CA ILE A 115 -14.83 -17.90 10.79
C ILE A 115 -15.43 -18.51 9.53
N ASP A 116 -15.15 -19.81 9.33
CA ASP A 116 -15.53 -20.54 8.13
C ASP A 116 -17.00 -21.03 8.16
N ARG A 117 -17.92 -20.09 8.39
CA ARG A 117 -19.37 -20.31 8.30
C ARG A 117 -20.07 -19.03 7.88
N GLU A 118 -21.26 -19.18 7.31
CA GLU A 118 -22.18 -18.07 7.10
C GLU A 118 -23.18 -18.00 8.25
N VAL A 119 -23.52 -16.79 8.66
CA VAL A 119 -24.50 -16.53 9.72
C VAL A 119 -25.37 -15.36 9.33
N GLU A 120 -26.60 -15.32 9.83
CA GLU A 120 -27.45 -14.13 9.71
C GLU A 120 -26.99 -13.06 10.71
N GLY A 121 -26.92 -11.80 10.27
CA GLY A 121 -26.66 -10.65 11.13
C GLY A 121 -26.92 -9.33 10.44
N ASP A 122 -26.88 -8.27 11.24
CA ASP A 122 -27.22 -6.90 10.85
C ASP A 122 -25.99 -5.98 10.81
N THR A 123 -24.85 -6.46 11.30
CA THR A 123 -23.62 -5.71 11.46
C THR A 123 -22.50 -6.45 10.76
N PHE A 124 -21.81 -5.75 9.86
CA PHE A 124 -20.78 -6.32 9.00
C PHE A 124 -19.42 -5.67 9.25
N PHE A 125 -18.36 -6.44 9.05
CA PHE A 125 -17.01 -5.90 8.92
C PHE A 125 -16.84 -5.23 7.56
N LEU A 126 -15.86 -4.34 7.46
CA LEU A 126 -15.53 -3.67 6.21
C LEU A 126 -14.84 -4.63 5.26
N GLU A 127 -15.07 -4.42 3.96
CA GLU A 127 -14.27 -5.06 2.92
C GLU A 127 -12.87 -4.45 2.91
N LEU A 128 -11.85 -5.31 2.92
CA LEU A 128 -10.45 -4.88 2.89
C LEU A 128 -9.99 -4.87 1.43
N ALA A 129 -9.66 -3.68 0.93
CA ALA A 129 -9.15 -3.53 -0.42
C ALA A 129 -7.74 -4.14 -0.51
N ALA A 130 -7.54 -5.08 -1.45
CA ALA A 130 -6.31 -5.87 -1.57
C ALA A 130 -5.06 -5.03 -1.92
N ASP A 131 -5.26 -3.84 -2.51
CA ASP A 131 -4.21 -2.85 -2.78
C ASP A 131 -3.76 -2.08 -1.54
N ARG A 132 -4.52 -2.17 -0.43
CA ARG A 132 -4.26 -1.44 0.82
C ARG A 132 -3.95 -2.32 2.02
N TRP A 133 -4.36 -3.59 1.99
CA TRP A 133 -4.23 -4.52 3.09
C TRP A 133 -3.69 -5.85 2.59
N LEU A 134 -2.48 -6.20 3.01
CA LEU A 134 -1.81 -7.44 2.63
C LEU A 134 -1.87 -8.42 3.79
N GLU A 135 -2.23 -9.67 3.51
CA GLU A 135 -2.15 -10.76 4.49
C GLU A 135 -0.67 -11.02 4.81
N SER A 136 -0.25 -10.74 6.05
CA SER A 136 1.12 -10.97 6.53
C SER A 136 1.27 -12.29 7.29
N SER A 137 0.17 -12.81 7.85
CA SER A 137 0.16 -14.08 8.58
C SER A 137 -1.23 -14.72 8.58
N ARG A 138 -1.26 -16.06 8.53
CA ARG A 138 -2.47 -16.87 8.70
C ARG A 138 -2.17 -18.11 9.54
N ASP A 139 -2.86 -18.24 10.65
CA ASP A 139 -2.88 -19.44 11.50
C ASP A 139 -4.22 -20.16 11.33
N GLN A 140 -4.19 -21.26 10.56
CA GLN A 140 -5.38 -22.02 10.21
C GLN A 140 -5.80 -22.97 11.33
N GLN A 141 -7.06 -22.87 11.73
CA GLN A 141 -7.70 -23.74 12.73
C GLN A 141 -8.86 -24.53 12.08
N SER A 142 -9.46 -25.46 12.83
CA SER A 142 -10.66 -26.15 12.38
C SER A 142 -11.86 -25.21 12.43
N GLY A 143 -12.37 -24.80 11.27
CA GLY A 143 -13.56 -23.95 11.13
C GLY A 143 -13.33 -22.44 11.31
N PHE A 144 -12.10 -21.98 11.48
CA PHE A 144 -11.73 -20.56 11.45
C PHE A 144 -10.21 -20.39 11.22
N ALA A 145 -9.74 -19.17 11.02
CA ALA A 145 -8.33 -18.81 11.02
C ALA A 145 -8.08 -17.48 11.74
N TRP A 146 -6.93 -17.34 12.40
CA TRP A 146 -6.43 -16.03 12.83
C TRP A 146 -5.56 -15.46 11.73
N VAL A 147 -5.95 -14.31 11.18
CA VAL A 147 -5.28 -13.67 10.05
C VAL A 147 -4.80 -12.29 10.47
N THR A 148 -3.56 -11.96 10.15
CA THR A 148 -3.03 -10.61 10.34
C THR A 148 -2.90 -9.95 8.97
N TYR A 149 -3.47 -8.77 8.83
CA TYR A 149 -3.30 -7.90 7.68
C TYR A 149 -2.49 -6.67 8.08
N GLU A 150 -1.51 -6.32 7.27
CA GLU A 150 -0.71 -5.11 7.41
C GLU A 150 -1.07 -4.10 6.33
N ARG A 151 -1.01 -2.81 6.68
CA ARG A 151 -1.22 -1.74 5.71
C ARG A 151 -0.15 -1.82 4.61
N ALA A 152 -0.59 -1.90 3.36
CA ALA A 152 0.29 -1.74 2.21
C ALA A 152 0.85 -0.32 2.21
N VAL A 153 2.12 -0.18 2.59
CA VAL A 153 2.88 1.06 2.41
C VAL A 153 3.50 1.01 1.03
N PRO A 154 3.35 2.06 0.18
CA PRO A 154 4.06 2.12 -1.09
C PRO A 154 5.57 1.91 -0.92
N ARG A 155 6.22 1.20 -1.85
CA ARG A 155 7.69 1.04 -1.83
C ARG A 155 8.41 2.40 -1.85
N ALA A 156 7.85 3.39 -2.53
CA ALA A 156 8.32 4.76 -2.56
C ALA A 156 7.20 5.76 -2.90
N THR A 157 7.41 7.04 -2.61
CA THR A 157 6.48 8.12 -2.98
C THR A 157 7.21 9.22 -3.73
N LEU A 158 6.62 9.71 -4.82
CA LEU A 158 7.12 10.88 -5.54
C LEU A 158 6.79 12.16 -4.77
N VAL A 159 7.81 12.99 -4.54
CA VAL A 159 7.66 14.33 -3.99
C VAL A 159 7.90 15.32 -5.11
N LEU A 160 6.86 16.11 -5.42
CA LEU A 160 6.90 17.21 -6.39
C LEU A 160 6.94 18.54 -5.62
N GLY A 161 7.82 19.47 -5.98
CA GLY A 161 7.88 20.77 -5.29
C GLY A 161 9.25 21.46 -5.36
N ASP A 162 9.53 22.29 -4.35
CA ASP A 162 10.75 23.10 -4.29
C ASP A 162 12.03 22.24 -4.32
N ARG A 163 13.05 22.73 -5.02
CA ARG A 163 14.34 22.05 -5.17
C ARG A 163 14.94 21.71 -3.82
N VAL A 164 15.16 20.41 -3.62
CA VAL A 164 15.55 19.83 -2.31
C VAL A 164 17.04 20.02 -1.98
N GLY A 165 17.85 20.43 -2.97
CA GLY A 165 19.26 20.78 -2.78
C GLY A 165 20.10 19.67 -2.12
N ARG A 166 20.99 20.05 -1.20
CA ARG A 166 21.91 19.10 -0.50
C ARG A 166 21.21 18.07 0.40
N GLN A 167 19.89 18.17 0.57
CA GLN A 167 19.12 17.25 1.42
C GLN A 167 18.75 15.95 0.70
N ALA A 168 18.87 15.91 -0.64
CA ALA A 168 18.63 14.71 -1.42
C ALA A 168 19.94 13.98 -1.76
N GLY A 169 19.93 12.66 -1.60
CA GLY A 169 20.93 11.78 -2.20
C GLY A 169 20.75 11.67 -3.71
N GLN A 170 21.69 11.02 -4.37
CA GLN A 170 21.67 10.81 -5.82
C GLN A 170 21.53 9.31 -6.10
N LYS A 171 20.62 8.94 -7.00
CA LYS A 171 20.49 7.58 -7.52
C LYS A 171 20.73 7.60 -9.02
N ILE A 172 21.50 6.64 -9.50
CA ILE A 172 21.69 6.42 -10.92
C ILE A 172 20.68 5.38 -11.38
N GLY A 173 19.92 5.70 -12.42
CA GLY A 173 18.91 4.82 -12.99
C GLY A 173 19.19 4.49 -14.46
N SER A 174 18.63 3.39 -14.93
CA SER A 174 18.67 2.99 -16.33
C SER A 174 17.32 2.45 -16.79
N SER A 175 16.87 2.84 -17.98
CA SER A 175 15.57 2.45 -18.54
C SER A 175 15.63 2.12 -20.02
N VAL A 176 14.65 1.36 -20.53
CA VAL A 176 14.54 1.02 -21.96
C VAL A 176 13.23 1.50 -22.58
N ALA A 177 13.32 2.03 -23.78
CA ALA A 177 12.21 2.26 -24.69
C ALA A 177 12.20 1.16 -25.73
N VAL A 178 11.28 0.21 -25.59
CA VAL A 178 11.13 -0.93 -26.51
C VAL A 178 9.99 -0.62 -27.48
N LEU A 179 10.32 -0.38 -28.75
CA LEU A 179 9.32 -0.26 -29.80
C LEU A 179 9.18 -1.56 -30.57
N HIS A 180 7.94 -2.01 -30.74
CA HIS A 180 7.57 -3.17 -31.53
C HIS A 180 6.31 -2.84 -32.34
N ASP A 181 6.36 -2.97 -33.67
CA ASP A 181 5.26 -2.63 -34.58
C ASP A 181 4.64 -1.24 -34.36
N GLY A 182 5.50 -0.25 -34.10
CA GLY A 182 5.07 1.14 -33.87
C GLY A 182 4.42 1.39 -32.49
N ARG A 183 4.39 0.38 -31.61
CA ARG A 183 3.91 0.48 -30.25
C ARG A 183 5.07 0.41 -29.26
N LEU A 184 4.98 1.21 -28.21
CA LEU A 184 5.98 1.30 -27.14
C LEU A 184 5.52 0.47 -25.94
N LEU A 185 6.42 -0.32 -25.36
CA LEU A 185 6.16 -0.99 -24.10
C LEU A 185 6.21 0.00 -22.94
N VAL A 186 5.17 0.01 -22.12
CA VAL A 186 5.07 0.84 -20.92
C VAL A 186 4.56 0.02 -19.74
N THR A 187 4.97 0.38 -18.53
CA THR A 187 4.66 -0.32 -17.27
C THR A 187 3.95 0.63 -16.32
N ARG A 188 3.05 0.12 -15.48
CA ARG A 188 2.41 0.87 -14.39
C ARG A 188 2.96 0.42 -13.05
N ARG A 189 3.54 1.36 -12.30
CA ARG A 189 4.21 1.07 -11.03
C ARG A 189 3.22 0.74 -9.92
N GLU A 190 3.59 -0.21 -9.06
CA GLU A 190 2.85 -0.51 -7.82
C GLU A 190 2.82 0.67 -6.86
N ASP A 191 3.97 1.33 -6.65
CA ASP A 191 4.17 2.28 -5.55
C ASP A 191 3.41 3.61 -5.70
N ASN A 192 3.27 4.13 -6.91
CA ASN A 192 2.65 5.44 -7.15
C ASN A 192 1.57 5.40 -8.24
N SER A 193 1.29 4.22 -8.79
CA SER A 193 0.28 3.99 -9.83
C SER A 193 0.49 4.81 -11.11
N LEU A 194 1.66 5.41 -11.32
CA LEU A 194 2.02 6.13 -12.54
C LEU A 194 2.64 5.18 -13.57
N TRP A 195 2.50 5.56 -14.84
CA TRP A 195 3.12 4.86 -15.94
C TRP A 195 4.58 5.29 -16.12
N CYS A 196 5.42 4.36 -16.55
CA CYS A 196 6.82 4.60 -16.89
C CYS A 196 7.30 3.65 -18.00
N LEU A 197 8.57 3.79 -18.33
CA LEU A 197 9.29 2.84 -19.17
C LEU A 197 9.92 1.81 -18.22
N PRO A 198 10.08 0.55 -18.64
CA PRO A 198 10.80 -0.44 -17.83
C PRO A 198 12.19 0.07 -17.45
N GLY A 199 12.58 -0.09 -16.19
CA GLY A 199 13.85 0.39 -15.71
C GLY A 199 13.94 0.63 -14.21
N GLY A 200 15.17 0.62 -13.69
CA GLY A 200 15.43 0.68 -12.27
C GLY A 200 16.83 1.16 -11.92
N GLY A 201 17.33 0.71 -10.78
CA GLY A 201 18.64 1.11 -10.26
C GLY A 201 19.77 0.34 -10.92
N ILE A 202 20.95 0.96 -10.98
CA ILE A 202 22.16 0.27 -11.44
C ILE A 202 22.86 -0.39 -10.26
N ASP A 203 23.22 -1.66 -10.41
CA ASP A 203 23.99 -2.38 -9.40
C ASP A 203 25.51 -2.22 -9.60
N PRO A 204 26.32 -2.30 -8.53
CA PRO A 204 27.77 -2.22 -8.63
C PRO A 204 28.34 -3.29 -9.57
N GLY A 205 29.02 -2.86 -10.62
CA GLY A 205 29.67 -3.75 -11.59
C GLY A 205 28.92 -3.87 -12.92
N GLU A 206 27.71 -3.31 -13.04
CA GLU A 206 26.95 -3.29 -14.29
C GLU A 206 27.22 -2.01 -15.10
N THR A 207 27.15 -2.14 -16.43
CA THR A 207 26.98 -1.00 -17.34
C THR A 207 25.53 -0.52 -17.35
N PHE A 208 25.29 0.70 -17.81
CA PHE A 208 23.93 1.23 -18.00
C PHE A 208 23.06 0.32 -18.89
N ALA A 209 23.63 -0.23 -19.97
CA ALA A 209 22.91 -1.08 -20.90
C ALA A 209 22.55 -2.44 -20.28
N GLU A 210 23.46 -3.05 -19.51
CA GLU A 210 23.20 -4.29 -18.77
C GLU A 210 22.09 -4.09 -17.74
N ALA A 211 22.15 -3.02 -16.95
CA ALA A 211 21.09 -2.69 -16.00
C ALA A 211 19.73 -2.50 -16.70
N ALA A 212 19.69 -1.79 -17.83
CA ALA A 212 18.45 -1.56 -18.57
C ALA A 212 17.83 -2.88 -19.09
N ALA A 213 18.68 -3.78 -19.60
CA ALA A 213 18.25 -5.10 -20.08
C ALA A 213 17.82 -6.04 -18.95
N ARG A 214 18.52 -6.01 -17.80
CA ARG A 214 18.14 -6.76 -16.59
C ARG A 214 16.77 -6.30 -16.08
N GLU A 215 16.58 -5.00 -15.91
CA GLU A 215 15.32 -4.43 -15.41
C GLU A 215 14.14 -4.75 -16.35
N ALA A 216 14.34 -4.68 -17.67
CA ALA A 216 13.31 -5.10 -18.63
C ALA A 216 12.88 -6.57 -18.44
N LEU A 217 13.86 -7.45 -18.18
CA LEU A 217 13.62 -8.87 -17.93
C LEU A 217 12.95 -9.10 -16.57
N GLU A 218 13.41 -8.44 -15.52
CA GLU A 218 12.89 -8.59 -14.15
C GLU A 218 11.48 -8.03 -14.01
N GLU A 219 11.23 -6.82 -14.53
CA GLU A 219 9.95 -6.14 -14.38
C GLU A 219 8.86 -6.70 -15.27
N THR A 220 9.21 -7.16 -16.48
CA THR A 220 8.23 -7.51 -17.53
C THR A 220 8.44 -8.88 -18.16
N GLY A 221 9.52 -9.60 -17.86
CA GLY A 221 9.78 -10.94 -18.42
C GLY A 221 10.27 -10.96 -19.87
N ILE A 222 10.58 -9.82 -20.48
CA ILE A 222 11.09 -9.76 -21.85
C ILE A 222 12.61 -9.68 -21.90
N GLN A 223 13.21 -10.24 -22.93
CA GLN A 223 14.61 -10.03 -23.27
C GLN A 223 14.73 -8.99 -24.37
N VAL A 224 15.63 -8.03 -24.17
CA VAL A 224 15.86 -6.94 -25.10
C VAL A 224 17.34 -6.84 -25.48
N GLU A 225 17.60 -6.36 -26.68
CA GLU A 225 18.92 -5.91 -27.11
C GLU A 225 18.94 -4.38 -27.11
N VAL A 226 19.87 -3.80 -26.34
CA VAL A 226 20.06 -2.35 -26.26
C VAL A 226 20.82 -1.87 -27.50
N GLU A 227 20.24 -0.92 -28.24
CA GLU A 227 20.76 -0.49 -29.54
C GLU A 227 21.48 0.86 -29.46
N SER A 228 20.83 1.86 -28.85
CA SER A 228 21.35 3.23 -28.81
C SER A 228 20.87 3.98 -27.57
N VAL A 229 21.59 5.06 -27.21
CA VAL A 229 21.14 5.97 -26.15
C VAL A 229 20.00 6.82 -26.69
N LEU A 230 18.82 6.68 -26.09
CA LEU A 230 17.68 7.55 -26.38
C LEU A 230 17.87 8.92 -25.72
N ALA A 231 18.22 8.92 -24.43
CA ALA A 231 18.34 10.15 -23.68
C ALA A 231 19.19 9.99 -22.41
N VAL A 232 19.80 11.10 -22.00
CA VAL A 232 20.30 11.29 -20.64
C VAL A 232 19.39 12.31 -19.97
N TYR A 233 18.90 12.00 -18.77
CA TYR A 233 17.85 12.76 -18.15
C TYR A 233 18.05 12.96 -16.65
N THR A 234 17.62 14.12 -16.16
CA THR A 234 17.43 14.39 -14.74
C THR A 234 16.24 15.32 -14.56
N ASP A 235 15.62 15.30 -13.38
CA ASP A 235 14.55 16.23 -13.04
C ASP A 235 14.79 16.75 -11.61
N PRO A 236 15.26 17.99 -11.44
CA PRO A 236 15.53 18.55 -10.12
C PRO A 236 14.26 18.86 -9.32
N ASP A 237 13.09 18.83 -9.96
CA ASP A 237 11.80 19.13 -9.34
C ASP A 237 11.05 17.84 -8.92
N VAL A 238 11.64 16.66 -9.18
CA VAL A 238 11.10 15.34 -8.83
C VAL A 238 12.12 14.57 -7.98
N VAL A 239 11.78 14.29 -6.72
CA VAL A 239 12.56 13.38 -5.87
C VAL A 239 11.72 12.22 -5.39
N VAL A 240 12.39 11.08 -5.16
CA VAL A 240 11.79 9.87 -4.61
C VAL A 240 12.06 9.84 -3.11
N ARG A 241 10.98 9.75 -2.31
CA ARG A 241 11.05 9.48 -0.88
C ARG A 241 11.00 7.98 -0.64
N SER A 242 11.95 7.45 0.13
CA SER A 242 11.98 6.04 0.55
C SER A 242 10.78 5.69 1.43
N ARG A 243 10.46 4.39 1.50
CA ARG A 243 9.40 3.80 2.35
C ARG A 243 9.43 4.30 3.80
N ASP A 244 10.61 4.39 4.41
CA ASP A 244 10.82 4.83 5.80
C ASP A 244 10.75 6.36 5.98
N GLY A 245 10.53 7.11 4.90
CA GLY A 245 10.48 8.57 4.88
C GLY A 245 11.83 9.28 5.07
N ALA A 246 12.90 8.54 5.36
CA ALA A 246 14.18 9.07 5.82
C ALA A 246 15.09 9.54 4.69
N LYS A 247 14.95 8.99 3.48
CA LYS A 247 15.80 9.32 2.33
C LYS A 247 14.99 9.99 1.24
N LEU A 248 15.51 11.13 0.78
CA LEU A 248 15.09 11.80 -0.45
C LEU A 248 16.16 11.55 -1.50
N THR A 249 15.77 11.17 -2.71
CA THR A 249 16.73 10.82 -3.75
C THR A 249 16.32 11.41 -5.09
N GLN A 250 17.22 12.12 -5.75
CA GLN A 250 17.07 12.55 -7.14
C GLN A 250 17.63 11.49 -8.07
N THR A 251 16.91 11.19 -9.15
CA THR A 251 17.36 10.24 -10.17
C THR A 251 18.15 10.96 -11.27
N TYR A 252 19.28 10.35 -11.63
CA TYR A 252 20.08 10.67 -12.82
C TYR A 252 20.02 9.44 -13.71
N GLY A 253 19.35 9.57 -14.86
CA GLY A 253 18.98 8.43 -15.68
C GLY A 253 19.58 8.45 -17.07
N VAL A 254 19.81 7.26 -17.61
CA VAL A 254 20.03 7.04 -19.04
C VAL A 254 18.91 6.15 -19.55
N CYS A 255 18.25 6.58 -20.62
CA CYS A 255 17.27 5.77 -21.33
C CYS A 255 17.87 5.28 -22.64
N PHE A 256 17.64 4.01 -22.97
CA PHE A 256 18.09 3.41 -24.22
C PHE A 256 16.91 3.12 -25.14
N ARG A 257 17.17 3.11 -26.45
CA ARG A 257 16.33 2.35 -27.39
C ARG A 257 16.75 0.89 -27.34
N ALA A 258 15.76 0.01 -27.36
CA ALA A 258 16.03 -1.41 -27.34
C ALA A 258 15.04 -2.16 -28.23
N ARG A 259 15.48 -3.28 -28.79
CA ARG A 259 14.68 -4.18 -29.61
C ARG A 259 14.27 -5.40 -28.81
N LEU A 260 13.02 -5.80 -28.95
CA LEU A 260 12.51 -7.04 -28.37
C LEU A 260 13.22 -8.24 -29.04
N ILE A 261 13.80 -9.12 -28.22
CA ILE A 261 14.43 -10.38 -28.66
C ILE A 261 13.50 -11.56 -28.40
N SER A 262 12.95 -11.67 -27.19
CA SER A 262 12.09 -12.77 -26.79
C SER A 262 11.23 -12.40 -25.56
N GLY A 263 10.27 -13.26 -25.23
CA GLY A 263 9.40 -13.09 -24.07
C GLY A 263 8.05 -12.44 -24.41
N THR A 264 7.17 -12.40 -23.43
CA THR A 264 5.88 -11.73 -23.50
C THR A 264 5.74 -10.86 -22.25
N PRO A 265 5.40 -9.57 -22.38
CA PRO A 265 5.28 -8.70 -21.22
C PRO A 265 4.31 -9.26 -20.18
N GLY A 266 4.78 -9.38 -18.94
CA GLY A 266 4.05 -9.83 -17.78
C GLY A 266 4.17 -8.87 -16.60
N LEU A 267 3.53 -9.22 -15.50
CA LEU A 267 3.52 -8.45 -14.26
C LEU A 267 4.64 -8.92 -13.32
N SER A 268 4.98 -8.08 -12.36
CA SER A 268 5.94 -8.35 -11.28
C SER A 268 5.49 -7.65 -9.99
N ASP A 269 6.22 -7.86 -8.90
CA ASP A 269 5.94 -7.17 -7.62
C ASP A 269 6.03 -5.64 -7.71
N GLU A 270 6.68 -5.11 -8.76
CA GLU A 270 6.84 -3.66 -8.99
C GLU A 270 5.93 -3.12 -10.10
N VAL A 271 5.37 -4.01 -10.93
CA VAL A 271 4.59 -3.67 -12.12
C VAL A 271 3.18 -4.28 -12.02
N THR A 272 2.19 -3.40 -11.87
CA THR A 272 0.77 -3.78 -11.75
C THR A 272 0.07 -3.92 -13.09
N GLU A 273 0.54 -3.22 -14.12
CA GLU A 273 0.01 -3.30 -15.49
C GLU A 273 1.13 -3.14 -16.52
N VAL A 274 0.97 -3.79 -17.68
CA VAL A 274 1.84 -3.63 -18.85
C VAL A 274 0.98 -3.36 -20.08
N ALA A 275 1.47 -2.50 -20.98
CA ALA A 275 0.77 -2.19 -22.21
C ALA A 275 1.72 -1.89 -23.38
N TRP A 276 1.31 -2.29 -24.58
CA TRP A 276 1.88 -1.83 -25.84
C TRP A 276 1.04 -0.68 -26.37
N VAL A 277 1.54 0.54 -26.25
CA VAL A 277 0.78 1.76 -26.57
C VAL A 277 1.31 2.44 -27.82
N ASP A 278 0.42 3.00 -28.63
CA ASP A 278 0.81 3.99 -29.63
C ASP A 278 0.99 5.39 -29.00
N ALA A 279 1.38 6.37 -29.80
CA ALA A 279 1.65 7.73 -29.32
C ALA A 279 0.39 8.44 -28.77
N ASP A 280 -0.80 8.17 -29.31
CA ASP A 280 -2.06 8.78 -28.89
C ASP A 280 -2.57 8.13 -27.58
N GLU A 281 -2.50 6.81 -27.48
CA GLU A 281 -2.72 6.04 -26.24
C GLU A 281 -1.77 6.53 -25.14
N ALA A 282 -0.47 6.62 -25.41
CA ALA A 282 0.52 7.09 -24.45
C ALA A 282 0.25 8.52 -23.96
N SER A 283 -0.25 9.41 -24.82
CA SER A 283 -0.53 10.80 -24.44
C SER A 283 -1.63 10.94 -23.36
N ARG A 284 -2.47 9.91 -23.20
CA ARG A 284 -3.60 9.87 -22.26
C ARG A 284 -3.26 9.20 -20.93
N LEU A 285 -2.11 8.53 -20.82
CA LEU A 285 -1.70 7.83 -19.61
C LEU A 285 -0.97 8.77 -18.63
N PRO A 286 -1.21 8.62 -17.31
CA PRO A 286 -0.53 9.41 -16.28
C PRO A 286 0.91 8.90 -16.08
N PHE A 287 1.83 9.34 -16.92
CA PHE A 287 3.26 9.03 -16.77
C PHE A 287 3.90 9.79 -15.60
N ILE A 288 4.95 9.19 -15.01
CA ILE A 288 5.95 9.94 -14.25
C ILE A 288 6.38 11.16 -15.09
N PRO A 289 6.40 12.39 -14.53
CA PRO A 289 6.67 13.60 -15.29
C PRO A 289 7.89 13.52 -16.21
N LEU A 290 8.98 12.93 -15.72
CA LEU A 290 10.23 12.71 -16.44
C LEU A 290 10.10 11.75 -17.62
N HIS A 291 9.38 10.65 -17.43
CA HIS A 291 9.17 9.65 -18.48
C HIS A 291 8.26 10.15 -19.60
N ARG A 292 7.40 11.15 -19.37
CA ARG A 292 6.60 11.75 -20.44
C ARG A 292 7.46 12.32 -21.57
N LYS A 293 8.63 12.90 -21.25
CA LYS A 293 9.59 13.39 -22.25
C LYS A 293 10.25 12.23 -23.00
N LEU A 294 10.63 11.17 -22.27
CA LEU A 294 11.24 9.96 -22.84
C LEU A 294 10.31 9.24 -23.80
N VAL A 295 9.04 9.07 -23.43
CA VAL A 295 8.01 8.43 -24.26
C VAL A 295 7.82 9.18 -25.57
N ARG A 296 7.78 10.52 -25.54
CA ARG A 296 7.71 11.33 -26.75
C ARG A 296 8.94 11.14 -27.64
N ALA A 297 10.14 11.16 -27.04
CA ALA A 297 11.38 10.91 -27.77
C ALA A 297 11.41 9.49 -28.36
N ALA A 298 10.85 8.50 -27.67
CA ALA A 298 10.81 7.12 -28.14
C ALA A 298 10.07 6.98 -29.47
N PHE A 299 8.99 7.75 -29.70
CA PHE A 299 8.26 7.77 -30.96
C PHE A 299 8.89 8.66 -32.04
N ASP A 300 9.89 9.49 -31.70
CA ASP A 300 10.59 10.31 -32.68
C ASP A 300 11.58 9.45 -33.49
N PRO A 301 11.50 9.43 -34.84
CA PRO A 301 12.44 8.69 -35.68
C PRO A 301 13.85 9.30 -35.71
N ALA A 302 14.10 10.46 -35.11
CA ALA A 302 15.43 11.03 -35.01
C ALA A 302 16.34 10.18 -34.10
N ASP A 303 17.52 9.83 -34.62
CA ASP A 303 18.49 8.92 -33.98
C ASP A 303 19.52 9.66 -33.09
N ALA A 304 19.28 10.94 -32.80
CA ALA A 304 20.16 11.75 -31.96
C ALA A 304 19.76 11.61 -30.48
N PRO A 305 20.71 11.31 -29.57
CA PRO A 305 20.43 11.28 -28.14
C PRO A 305 19.88 12.64 -27.68
N THR A 306 18.74 12.62 -27.00
CA THR A 306 18.13 13.84 -26.49
C THR A 306 18.62 14.12 -25.08
N LEU A 307 19.13 15.33 -24.83
CA LEU A 307 19.45 15.77 -23.48
C LEU A 307 18.20 16.38 -22.83
N PHE A 308 17.73 15.78 -21.75
CA PHE A 308 16.66 16.35 -20.91
C PHE A 308 17.27 16.85 -19.61
N VAL A 309 17.51 18.17 -19.56
CA VAL A 309 17.89 18.91 -18.35
C VAL A 309 16.69 19.49 -17.62
#